data_AF-A0A239YUW8-F1
#
_entry.id   AF-A0A239YUW8-F1
#
_cell.length_a   1.000
_cell.length_b   1.000
_cell.length_c   1.000
_cell.angle_alpha   90.00
_cell.angle_beta   90.00
_cell.angle_gamma   90.00
#
_symmetry.space_group_name_H-M   'P 1'
#
loop_
_entity.id
_entity.type
_entity.pdbx_description
1 polymer ?
#
loop_
_entity_poly.entity_id
_entity_poly.type
_entity_poly.pdbx_seq_one_letter_code
_entity_poly.pdbx_strand_id
1 'polypeptide(L)'
;MEIHFIIESNLKEVGDSMLNVVSNQLKQLIIVSYYESLDSCAKQLDVKINAMREYVSYLEEKRYQIFNLIEKYTIELDNKYIDRIEDFKIAYANKIDDHDLVWLQEQINKLESDSAKIDEAIQCTLKQIANAIAERTMLSEMNSLL
;
A
#
# COMPACT_ATOMS: atom_id res chain seq x y z
N MET A 1 72.51 -0.68 -24.70
CA MET A 1 71.26 -0.93 -25.45
C MET A 1 70.34 -1.88 -24.67
N GLU A 2 70.85 -2.99 -24.12
CA GLU A 2 70.05 -3.93 -23.30
C GLU A 2 69.46 -3.35 -22.01
N ILE A 3 70.21 -2.53 -21.26
CA ILE A 3 69.71 -1.96 -19.99
C ILE A 3 68.50 -1.04 -20.21
N HIS A 4 68.47 -0.29 -21.31
CA HIS A 4 67.34 0.59 -21.66
C HIS A 4 66.09 -0.22 -21.98
N PHE A 5 66.25 -1.32 -22.74
CA PHE A 5 65.17 -2.23 -23.09
C PHE A 5 64.57 -2.94 -21.86
N ILE A 6 65.41 -3.35 -20.91
CA ILE A 6 64.96 -3.98 -19.65
C ILE A 6 64.16 -2.98 -18.80
N ILE A 7 64.63 -1.73 -18.69
CA ILE A 7 63.93 -0.69 -17.93
C ILE A 7 62.56 -0.37 -18.56
N GLU A 8 62.48 -0.22 -19.88
CA GLU A 8 61.20 0.02 -20.58
C GLU A 8 60.23 -1.15 -20.46
N SER A 9 60.72 -2.40 -20.55
CA SER A 9 59.90 -3.59 -20.36
C SER A 9 59.33 -3.68 -18.94
N ASN A 10 60.16 -3.43 -17.92
CA ASN A 10 59.74 -3.45 -16.53
C ASN A 10 58.74 -2.33 -16.19
N LEU A 11 58.94 -1.12 -16.74
CA LEU A 11 58.00 -0.01 -16.55
C LEU A 11 56.63 -0.30 -17.19
N LYS A 12 56.63 -0.96 -18.35
CA LYS A 12 55.40 -1.39 -19.02
C LYS A 12 54.66 -2.47 -18.21
N GLU A 13 55.37 -3.47 -17.70
CA GLU A 13 54.79 -4.53 -16.87
C GLU A 13 54.20 -4.00 -15.56
N VAL A 14 54.90 -3.06 -14.90
CA VAL A 14 54.38 -2.38 -13.70
C VAL A 14 53.15 -1.53 -14.04
N GLY A 15 53.16 -0.84 -15.19
CA GLY A 15 52.02 -0.06 -15.68
C GLY A 15 50.78 -0.93 -15.93
N ASP A 16 50.95 -2.07 -16.62
CA ASP A 16 49.88 -3.03 -16.91
C ASP A 16 49.33 -3.68 -15.62
N SER A 17 50.21 -3.99 -14.66
CA SER A 17 49.84 -4.50 -13.33
C SER A 17 49.00 -3.50 -12.53
N MET A 18 49.41 -2.23 -12.48
CA MET A 18 48.65 -1.16 -11.84
C MET A 18 47.27 -0.96 -12.47
N LEU A 19 47.20 -0.99 -13.81
CA LEU A 19 45.94 -0.88 -14.56
C LEU A 19 44.97 -2.02 -14.21
N ASN A 20 45.49 -3.24 -14.07
CA ASN A 20 44.69 -4.40 -13.64
C ASN A 20 44.19 -4.28 -12.20
N VAL A 21 45.02 -3.80 -11.27
CA VAL A 21 44.62 -3.58 -9.87
C VAL A 21 43.50 -2.55 -9.80
N VAL A 22 43.66 -1.40 -10.46
CA VAL A 22 42.65 -0.34 -10.50
C VAL A 22 41.36 -0.82 -11.15
N SER A 23 41.45 -1.57 -12.26
CA SER A 23 40.29 -2.17 -12.93
C SER A 23 39.52 -3.12 -12.01
N ASN A 24 40.23 -3.98 -11.26
CA ASN A 24 39.60 -4.90 -10.33
C ASN A 24 38.96 -4.18 -9.13
N GLN A 25 39.61 -3.15 -8.59
CA GLN A 25 39.05 -2.33 -7.52
C GLN A 25 37.79 -1.60 -7.98
N LEU A 26 37.79 -1.04 -9.20
CA LEU A 26 36.63 -0.39 -9.77
C LEU A 26 35.46 -1.37 -9.95
N LYS A 27 35.74 -2.58 -10.46
CA LYS A 27 34.71 -3.64 -10.56
C LYS A 27 34.12 -3.99 -9.21
N GLN A 28 34.96 -4.17 -8.18
CA GLN A 28 34.49 -4.50 -6.83
C GLN A 28 33.66 -3.36 -6.23
N LEU A 29 34.10 -2.10 -6.41
CA LEU A 29 33.36 -0.95 -5.92
C LEU A 29 31.99 -0.81 -6.60
N ILE A 30 31.90 -1.07 -7.90
CA ILE A 30 30.63 -1.08 -8.64
C ILE A 30 29.71 -2.18 -8.10
N ILE A 31 30.23 -3.40 -7.90
CA ILE A 31 29.46 -4.53 -7.38
C ILE A 31 28.91 -4.23 -5.99
N VAL A 32 29.74 -3.75 -5.07
CA VAL A 32 29.33 -3.41 -3.69
C VAL A 32 28.28 -2.30 -3.70
N SER A 33 28.53 -1.22 -4.43
CA SER A 33 27.59 -0.09 -4.52
C SER A 33 26.23 -0.50 -5.11
N TYR A 34 26.24 -1.43 -6.07
CA TYR A 34 25.02 -1.99 -6.67
C TYR A 34 24.21 -2.82 -5.66
N TYR A 35 24.85 -3.74 -4.94
CA TYR A 35 24.17 -4.55 -3.92
C TYR A 35 23.62 -3.70 -2.77
N GLU A 36 24.38 -2.73 -2.29
CA GLU A 36 23.93 -1.80 -1.24
C GLU A 36 22.69 -0.99 -1.69
N SER A 37 22.67 -0.57 -2.95
CA SER A 37 21.54 0.16 -3.53
C SER A 37 20.28 -0.70 -3.64
N LEU A 38 20.43 -1.95 -4.10
CA LEU A 38 19.32 -2.90 -4.19
C LEU A 38 18.76 -3.26 -2.81
N ASP A 39 19.62 -3.56 -1.83
CA ASP A 39 19.22 -3.89 -0.47
C ASP A 39 18.50 -2.72 0.22
N SER A 40 19.00 -1.50 0.03
CA SER A 40 18.34 -0.29 0.54
C SER A 40 16.94 -0.12 -0.07
N CYS A 41 16.81 -0.31 -1.39
CA CYS A 41 15.52 -0.23 -2.08
C CYS A 41 14.54 -1.31 -1.57
N ALA A 42 15.00 -2.55 -1.42
CA ALA A 42 14.19 -3.66 -0.92
C ALA A 42 13.67 -3.38 0.50
N LYS A 43 14.52 -2.87 1.40
CA LYS A 43 14.12 -2.49 2.76
C LYS A 43 13.07 -1.38 2.78
N GLN A 44 13.20 -0.37 1.92
CA GLN A 44 12.21 0.69 1.81
C GLN A 44 10.86 0.17 1.30
N LEU A 45 10.87 -0.75 0.33
CA LEU A 45 9.66 -1.41 -0.15
C LEU A 45 9.00 -2.25 0.95
N ASP A 46 9.76 -3.00 1.74
CA ASP A 46 9.22 -3.80 2.85
C ASP A 46 8.53 -2.92 3.90
N VAL A 47 9.13 -1.78 4.26
CA VAL A 47 8.51 -0.79 5.16
C VAL A 47 7.20 -0.26 4.57
N LYS A 48 7.20 0.11 3.28
CA LYS A 48 6.01 0.63 2.60
C LYS A 48 4.88 -0.40 2.53
N ILE A 49 5.22 -1.66 2.23
CA ILE A 49 4.25 -2.78 2.19
C ILE A 49 3.62 -2.98 3.57
N ASN A 50 4.42 -2.96 4.64
CA ASN A 50 3.89 -3.12 6.00
C ASN A 50 2.97 -1.96 6.40
N ALA A 51 3.35 -0.71 6.12
CA ALA A 51 2.50 0.44 6.38
C ALA A 51 1.17 0.37 5.60
N MET A 52 1.21 -0.09 4.35
CA MET A 52 -0.02 -0.30 3.56
C MET A 52 -0.90 -1.41 4.14
N ARG A 53 -0.32 -2.50 4.65
CA ARG A 53 -1.08 -3.59 5.31
C ARG A 53 -1.77 -3.10 6.58
N GLU A 54 -1.06 -2.35 7.43
CA GLU A 54 -1.64 -1.74 8.63
C GLU A 54 -2.81 -0.81 8.28
N TYR A 55 -2.65 -0.02 7.21
CA TYR A 55 -3.72 0.85 6.73
C TYR A 55 -4.94 0.06 6.23
N VAL A 56 -4.73 -1.06 5.52
CA VAL A 56 -5.84 -1.96 5.13
C VAL A 56 -6.57 -2.50 6.36
N SER A 57 -5.84 -2.98 7.39
CA SER A 57 -6.47 -3.46 8.62
C SER A 57 -7.30 -2.38 9.33
N TYR A 58 -6.79 -1.15 9.37
CA TYR A 58 -7.55 -0.01 9.89
C TYR A 58 -8.83 0.26 9.08
N LEU A 59 -8.75 0.21 7.75
CA LEU A 59 -9.93 0.38 6.89
C LEU A 59 -10.96 -0.75 7.07
N GLU A 60 -10.51 -1.99 7.25
CA GLU A 60 -11.39 -3.13 7.53
C GLU A 60 -12.13 -2.96 8.87
N GLU A 61 -11.43 -2.49 9.91
CA GLU A 61 -12.04 -2.19 11.20
C GLU A 61 -13.09 -1.07 11.07
N LYS A 62 -12.77 0.00 10.32
CA LYS A 62 -13.71 1.09 10.05
C LYS A 62 -14.94 0.61 9.26
N ARG A 63 -14.74 -0.24 8.26
CA ARG A 63 -15.84 -0.85 7.50
C ARG A 63 -16.76 -1.65 8.43
N TYR A 64 -16.20 -2.45 9.33
CA TYR A 64 -16.98 -3.21 10.31
C TYR A 64 -17.79 -2.29 11.25
N GLN A 65 -17.19 -1.22 11.75
CA GLN A 65 -17.88 -0.22 12.58
C GLN A 65 -19.06 0.43 11.85
N ILE A 66 -18.90 0.76 10.56
CA ILE A 66 -19.98 1.31 9.72
C ILE A 66 -21.10 0.30 9.51
N PHE A 67 -20.78 -0.97 9.22
CA PHE A 67 -21.79 -2.02 9.09
C PHE A 67 -22.64 -2.16 10.36
N ASN A 68 -22.01 -2.15 11.54
CA ASN A 68 -22.76 -2.21 12.80
C ASN A 68 -23.68 -0.99 13.00
N LEU A 69 -23.27 0.19 12.56
CA LEU A 69 -24.11 1.40 12.61
C LEU A 69 -25.28 1.31 11.64
N ILE A 70 -25.06 0.83 10.42
CA ILE A 70 -26.12 0.59 9.43
C ILE A 70 -27.12 -0.40 10.01
N GLU A 71 -26.68 -1.55 10.53
CA GLU A 71 -27.55 -2.56 11.12
C GLU A 71 -28.38 -1.98 12.27
N LYS A 72 -27.74 -1.22 13.18
CA LYS A 72 -28.43 -0.55 14.28
C LYS A 72 -29.52 0.41 13.78
N TYR A 73 -29.19 1.28 12.83
CA TYR A 73 -30.14 2.26 12.31
C TYR A 73 -31.26 1.62 11.49
N THR A 74 -30.98 0.54 10.76
CA THR A 74 -32.00 -0.24 10.07
C THR A 74 -33.01 -0.83 11.05
N ILE A 75 -32.53 -1.42 12.16
CA ILE A 75 -33.42 -1.93 13.21
C ILE A 75 -34.24 -0.81 13.85
N GLU A 76 -33.63 0.35 14.12
CA GLU A 76 -34.32 1.51 14.68
C GLU A 76 -35.38 2.08 13.73
N LEU A 77 -35.08 2.12 12.43
CA LEU A 77 -36.01 2.51 11.38
C LEU A 77 -37.19 1.55 11.29
N ASP A 78 -36.93 0.23 11.28
CA ASP A 78 -37.96 -0.80 11.25
C ASP A 78 -38.90 -0.69 12.47
N ASN A 79 -38.34 -0.46 13.65
CA ASN A 79 -39.12 -0.24 14.86
C ASN A 79 -39.98 1.04 14.77
N LYS A 80 -39.42 2.15 14.29
CA LYS A 80 -40.17 3.40 14.07
C LYS A 80 -41.30 3.22 13.05
N TYR A 81 -41.10 2.41 12.00
CA TYR A 81 -42.16 2.06 11.06
C TYR A 81 -43.27 1.24 11.72
N ILE A 82 -42.93 0.28 12.59
CA ILE A 82 -43.91 -0.50 13.37
C ILE A 82 -44.73 0.43 14.27
N ASP A 83 -44.06 1.32 15.02
CA ASP A 83 -44.72 2.33 15.87
C ASP A 83 -45.65 3.21 15.03
N ARG A 84 -45.21 3.66 13.85
CA ARG A 84 -46.05 4.47 12.94
C ARG A 84 -47.26 3.72 12.42
N ILE A 85 -47.17 2.41 12.15
CA ILE A 85 -48.31 1.59 11.74
C ILE A 85 -49.31 1.45 12.90
N GLU A 86 -48.81 1.34 14.13
CA GLU A 86 -49.64 1.30 15.33
C GLU A 86 -50.30 2.67 15.60
N ASP A 87 -49.54 3.76 15.49
CA ASP A 87 -50.04 5.13 15.55
C ASP A 87 -51.03 5.43 14.43
N PHE A 88 -50.85 4.93 13.20
CA PHE A 88 -51.80 5.12 12.10
C PHE A 88 -53.17 4.50 12.39
N LYS A 89 -53.22 3.40 13.18
CA LYS A 89 -54.49 2.85 13.68
C LYS A 89 -55.18 3.81 14.66
N ILE A 90 -54.42 4.65 15.36
CA ILE A 90 -54.88 5.64 16.35
C ILE A 90 -55.16 7.01 15.69
N ALA A 91 -54.36 7.41 14.69
CA ALA A 91 -54.23 8.76 14.13
C ALA A 91 -55.22 9.10 13.00
N TYR A 92 -56.26 8.29 12.78
CA TYR A 92 -57.47 8.74 12.05
C TYR A 92 -58.16 9.97 12.68
N ALA A 93 -57.55 10.61 13.68
CA ALA A 93 -57.92 11.91 14.22
C ALA A 93 -57.04 13.12 13.81
N ASN A 94 -55.75 13.03 13.43
CA ASN A 94 -54.97 14.23 13.00
C ASN A 94 -53.64 13.91 12.26
N LYS A 95 -53.29 14.77 11.27
CA LYS A 95 -52.15 14.68 10.33
C LYS A 95 -50.78 14.45 10.98
N ILE A 96 -49.99 13.57 10.36
CA ILE A 96 -48.60 13.23 10.73
C ILE A 96 -47.60 14.00 9.83
N ASP A 97 -46.56 14.56 10.46
CA ASP A 97 -45.31 15.04 9.86
C ASP A 97 -44.18 14.20 10.47
N ASP A 98 -43.24 13.68 9.67
CA ASP A 98 -42.34 12.59 10.08
C ASP A 98 -40.86 12.82 9.73
N HIS A 99 -40.30 13.84 10.38
CA HIS A 99 -38.90 14.25 10.24
C HIS A 99 -37.87 13.18 10.67
N ASP A 100 -38.19 12.31 11.63
CA ASP A 100 -37.27 11.29 12.16
C ASP A 100 -36.97 10.20 11.11
N LEU A 101 -37.99 9.73 10.37
CA LEU A 101 -37.81 8.71 9.33
C LEU A 101 -36.94 9.23 8.18
N VAL A 102 -37.18 10.47 7.76
CA VAL A 102 -36.38 11.11 6.70
C VAL A 102 -34.92 11.23 7.14
N TRP A 103 -34.69 11.65 8.39
CA TRP A 103 -33.35 11.78 8.92
C TRP A 103 -32.60 10.44 8.99
N LEU A 104 -33.25 9.36 9.47
CA LEU A 104 -32.66 8.02 9.53
C LEU A 104 -32.29 7.51 8.13
N GLN A 105 -33.18 7.70 7.15
CA GLN A 105 -32.92 7.33 5.75
C GLN A 105 -31.72 8.09 5.17
N GLU A 106 -31.60 9.38 5.45
CA GLU A 106 -30.45 10.19 5.02
C GLU A 106 -29.15 9.72 5.67
N GLN A 107 -29.16 9.31 6.95
CA GLN A 107 -27.97 8.75 7.60
C GLN A 107 -27.54 7.43 6.96
N ILE A 108 -28.49 6.53 6.68
CA ILE A 108 -28.22 5.24 6.01
C ILE A 108 -27.57 5.50 4.64
N ASN A 109 -28.18 6.34 3.80
CA ASN A 109 -27.66 6.65 2.47
C ASN A 109 -26.24 7.22 2.51
N LYS A 110 -25.95 8.08 3.51
CA LYS A 110 -24.61 8.65 3.70
C LYS A 110 -23.59 7.58 4.08
N LEU A 111 -23.93 6.70 5.02
CA LEU A 111 -23.05 5.61 5.45
C LEU A 111 -22.78 4.61 4.34
N GLU A 112 -23.78 4.29 3.51
CA GLU A 112 -23.61 3.45 2.32
C GLU A 112 -22.64 4.08 1.31
N SER A 113 -22.78 5.39 1.07
CA SER A 113 -21.85 6.13 0.22
C SER A 113 -20.41 6.10 0.76
N ASP A 114 -20.24 6.26 2.07
CA ASP A 114 -18.92 6.21 2.70
C ASP A 114 -18.32 4.80 2.68
N SER A 115 -19.15 3.75 2.83
CA SER A 115 -18.73 2.35 2.65
C SER A 115 -18.21 2.09 1.23
N ALA A 116 -18.91 2.56 0.21
CA ALA A 116 -18.49 2.39 -1.18
C ALA A 116 -17.12 3.04 -1.46
N LYS A 117 -16.86 4.22 -0.89
CA LYS A 117 -15.55 4.90 -0.99
C LYS A 117 -14.44 4.11 -0.29
N ILE A 118 -14.74 3.51 0.87
CA ILE A 118 -13.78 2.67 1.60
C ILE A 118 -13.44 1.43 0.76
N ASP A 119 -14.42 0.77 0.17
CA ASP A 119 -14.18 -0.41 -0.67
C ASP A 119 -13.32 -0.05 -1.89
N GLU A 120 -13.57 1.09 -2.53
CA GLU A 120 -12.72 1.59 -3.63
C GLU A 120 -11.28 1.86 -3.17
N ALA A 121 -11.10 2.50 -2.00
CA ALA A 121 -9.79 2.76 -1.41
C ALA A 121 -9.03 1.48 -1.07
N ILE A 122 -9.72 0.45 -0.53
CA ILE A 122 -9.14 -0.88 -0.28
C ILE A 122 -8.66 -1.49 -1.59
N GLN A 123 -9.50 -1.51 -2.64
CA GLN A 123 -9.14 -2.09 -3.94
C GLN A 123 -7.94 -1.38 -4.58
N CYS A 124 -7.91 -0.05 -4.52
CA CYS A 124 -6.78 0.75 -5.01
C CYS A 124 -5.48 0.41 -4.25
N THR A 125 -5.55 0.31 -2.93
CA THR A 125 -4.39 -0.01 -2.07
C THR A 125 -3.90 -1.43 -2.32
N LEU A 126 -4.79 -2.41 -2.45
CA LEU A 126 -4.43 -3.80 -2.79
C LEU A 126 -3.68 -3.88 -4.12
N LYS A 127 -4.11 -3.11 -5.13
CA LYS A 127 -3.42 -3.03 -6.42
C LYS A 127 -2.01 -2.44 -6.28
N GLN A 128 -1.83 -1.41 -5.45
CA GLN A 128 -0.52 -0.83 -5.17
C GLN A 128 0.40 -1.82 -4.45
N ILE A 129 -0.13 -2.59 -3.49
CA ILE A 129 0.61 -3.67 -2.81
C ILE A 129 1.07 -4.71 -3.83
N ALA A 130 0.18 -5.17 -4.71
CA ALA A 130 0.53 -6.16 -5.74
C ALA A 130 1.66 -5.67 -6.65
N ASN A 131 1.62 -4.40 -7.07
CA ASN A 131 2.68 -3.80 -7.87
C ASN A 131 4.01 -3.72 -7.09
N ALA A 132 3.98 -3.28 -5.83
CA ALA A 132 5.18 -3.20 -4.99
C ALA A 132 5.81 -4.58 -4.72
N ILE A 133 4.99 -5.62 -4.55
CA ILE A 133 5.46 -7.01 -4.44
C ILE A 133 6.12 -7.46 -5.73
N ALA A 134 5.55 -7.12 -6.90
CA ALA A 134 6.16 -7.44 -8.19
C ALA A 134 7.52 -6.76 -8.36
N GLU A 135 7.63 -5.46 -8.04
CA GLU A 135 8.90 -4.72 -8.04
C GLU A 135 9.94 -5.36 -7.10
N ARG A 136 9.54 -5.69 -5.86
CA ARG A 136 10.41 -6.37 -4.90
C ARG A 136 10.87 -7.74 -5.40
N THR A 137 10.00 -8.45 -6.11
CA THR A 137 10.33 -9.76 -6.71
C THR A 137 11.36 -9.59 -7.82
N MET A 138 11.19 -8.61 -8.70
CA MET A 138 12.17 -8.28 -9.74
C MET A 138 13.53 -7.91 -9.13
N LEU A 139 13.58 -7.12 -8.05
CA LEU A 139 14.83 -6.82 -7.36
C LEU A 139 15.50 -8.08 -6.81
N SER A 140 14.72 -9.02 -6.24
CA SER A 140 15.24 -10.31 -5.78
C SER A 140 15.80 -11.16 -6.93
N GLU A 141 15.14 -11.16 -8.09
CA GLU A 141 15.61 -11.87 -9.28
C GLU A 141 16.90 -11.23 -9.83
N MET A 142 16.95 -9.90 -9.92
CA MET A 142 18.15 -9.15 -10.31
C MET A 142 19.33 -9.42 -9.37
N ASN A 143 19.06 -9.60 -8.08
CA ASN A 143 20.07 -9.96 -7.08
C ASN A 143 20.59 -11.40 -7.26
N SER A 144 19.84 -12.28 -7.93
CA SER A 144 20.18 -13.69 -8.15
C SER A 144 20.89 -13.97 -9.48
N LEU A 145 20.89 -13.01 -10.41
CA LEU A 145 21.43 -13.15 -11.78
C LEU A 145 22.86 -12.62 -11.95
N LEU A 146 23.46 -12.02 -10.91
CA LEU A 146 24.81 -11.44 -10.88
C LEU A 146 25.67 -12.16 -9.85
#